data_AF-A0AAN9JBV5-F1
#
_entry.id   AF-A0AAN9JBV5-F1
#
_cell.length_a   1.000
_cell.length_b   1.000
_cell.length_c   1.000
_cell.angle_alpha   90.00
_cell.angle_beta   90.00
_cell.angle_gamma   90.00
#
_symmetry.space_group_name_H-M   'P 1'
#
loop_
_entity.id
_entity.type
_entity.pdbx_description
1 polymer ?
#
loop_
_entity_poly.entity_id
_entity_poly.type
_entity_poly.pdbx_seq_one_letter_code
_entity_poly.pdbx_strand_id
1 'polypeptide(L)'
;MGHGGPLHFILPLPSLGSPTFLWRALDFAAPAFNFRALISMQLHVSSHLCGTCHRNLMGLKFTKQSPPRVDSISLHHNMIQYLTKNFIRNLVSKQRRRMLIAGYDLDMSYITDRVLAMSFPAERMRAMYRNPLWQVKSVLEMRHHEHYKVYNLCIEESYDPAHFDGRVEAYPFDDNHVPSLEMIKAFCESVDSWLSDDPKNIAVIHCMAGKGRTGLMVCAYLIYCGMPADEALQLYADRRTTNNEGVSIPSQRRYVGYWESMLSIPRSANYGPNVNMPQPCSRELRRIRLYDTVNIDNIFFVISELQEVPNEVYRPPVEAYRSCCRRVKKGYQRNNSPRYYISILEGDGDGEQSEIEEPHVVVQMDTESPAIYQKSCLDHYFDKPMQVTGDVRVIFYEKMIGGRLFYCCFNTAFIKNGLLQLTIQQLDKVGKKGRSICGPAFCLEFLFGPANTGYSSSSISVSDHSSDDTL
;
A
#
# COMPACT_ATOMS: atom_id res chain seq x y z
N MET A 1 -62.36 3.74 15.32
CA MET A 1 -62.17 5.07 15.94
C MET A 1 -60.88 5.00 16.74
N GLY A 2 -59.83 5.77 16.51
CA GLY A 2 -59.53 6.82 15.55
C GLY A 2 -58.03 7.17 15.71
N HIS A 3 -57.41 7.54 14.59
CA HIS A 3 -56.21 8.36 14.43
C HIS A 3 -54.97 8.15 15.32
N GLY A 4 -53.95 7.54 14.70
CA GLY A 4 -52.55 7.81 14.99
C GLY A 4 -52.06 9.09 14.29
N GLY A 5 -51.29 9.89 15.02
CA GLY A 5 -50.55 11.08 14.62
C GLY A 5 -49.44 11.35 15.66
N PRO A 6 -48.33 12.04 15.29
CA PRO A 6 -46.98 11.67 15.73
C PRO A 6 -46.49 12.41 16.99
N LEU A 7 -45.75 11.70 17.84
CA LEU A 7 -44.96 12.28 18.93
C LEU A 7 -43.56 12.63 18.41
N HIS A 8 -43.28 13.93 18.30
CA HIS A 8 -41.95 14.49 18.16
C HIS A 8 -41.09 14.12 19.37
N PHE A 9 -40.00 13.38 19.17
CA PHE A 9 -38.88 13.32 20.10
C PHE A 9 -37.69 14.08 19.51
N ILE A 10 -37.37 15.18 20.16
CA ILE A 10 -36.22 16.05 19.92
C ILE A 10 -34.97 15.30 20.38
N LEU A 11 -34.07 14.96 19.45
CA LEU A 11 -32.74 14.46 19.77
C LEU A 11 -31.82 15.62 20.18
N PRO A 12 -31.05 15.52 21.27
CA PRO A 12 -30.08 16.53 21.64
C PRO A 12 -28.82 16.42 20.77
N LEU A 13 -28.35 17.58 20.28
CA LEU A 13 -27.05 17.78 19.65
C LEU A 13 -25.90 17.37 20.59
N PRO A 14 -24.87 16.65 20.12
CA PRO A 14 -23.69 16.39 20.94
C PRO A 14 -22.76 17.61 20.96
N SER A 15 -22.53 18.10 22.18
CA SER A 15 -21.63 19.18 22.55
C SER A 15 -20.17 18.90 22.18
N LEU A 16 -19.48 19.96 21.74
CA LEU A 16 -18.04 20.01 21.59
C LEU A 16 -17.29 19.65 22.88
N GLY A 17 -16.23 18.85 22.75
CA GLY A 17 -15.04 18.95 23.61
C GLY A 17 -14.53 17.66 24.23
N SER A 18 -13.52 17.03 23.62
CA SER A 18 -12.38 16.47 24.37
C SER A 18 -11.11 16.43 23.49
N PRO A 19 -9.95 16.96 23.95
CA PRO A 19 -8.75 17.10 23.13
C PRO A 19 -7.81 15.90 23.28
N THR A 20 -8.31 14.67 23.19
CA THR A 20 -7.50 13.45 23.37
C THR A 20 -7.31 12.63 22.10
N PHE A 21 -8.04 12.91 21.02
CA PHE A 21 -7.90 12.20 19.74
C PHE A 21 -6.82 12.75 18.81
N LEU A 22 -6.39 14.01 18.99
CA LEU A 22 -5.38 14.67 18.13
C LEU A 22 -3.92 14.26 18.43
N TRP A 23 -3.67 13.51 19.51
CA TRP A 23 -2.31 13.21 19.96
C TRP A 23 -1.79 11.81 19.57
N ARG A 24 -2.66 10.90 19.10
CA ARG A 24 -2.21 9.55 18.67
C ARG A 24 -1.57 9.50 17.28
N ALA A 25 -1.67 10.56 16.48
CA ALA A 25 -1.12 10.59 15.12
C ALA A 25 0.30 11.18 15.02
N LEU A 26 0.82 11.81 16.07
CA LEU A 26 2.11 12.54 16.02
C LEU A 26 3.31 11.76 16.60
N ASP A 27 3.10 10.65 17.29
CA ASP A 27 4.19 9.89 17.94
C ASP A 27 4.92 8.88 17.03
N PHE A 28 4.55 8.75 15.75
CA PHE A 28 5.14 7.76 14.83
C PHE A 28 6.20 8.30 13.84
N ALA A 29 6.64 9.55 13.99
CA ALA A 29 7.70 10.11 13.14
C ALA A 29 8.79 10.83 13.96
N ALA A 30 9.87 10.09 14.23
CA ALA A 30 11.16 10.52 14.79
C ALA A 30 11.22 10.84 16.31
N PRO A 31 12.10 10.17 17.08
CA PRO A 31 12.31 10.46 18.49
C PRO A 31 13.35 11.57 18.63
N ALA A 32 12.95 12.83 18.39
CA ALA A 32 13.61 14.05 18.90
C ALA A 32 13.07 15.25 18.12
N PHE A 33 11.88 15.78 18.46
CA PHE A 33 11.56 17.20 18.28
C PHE A 33 10.20 17.49 18.96
N ASN A 34 10.18 18.43 19.88
CA ASN A 34 9.02 18.69 20.74
C ASN A 34 7.97 19.54 19.99
N PHE A 35 7.15 18.89 19.16
CA PHE A 35 6.07 19.51 18.36
C PHE A 35 5.10 20.37 19.19
N ARG A 36 4.99 20.11 20.51
CA ARG A 36 4.20 20.91 21.44
C ARG A 36 4.64 22.38 21.52
N ALA A 37 5.92 22.68 21.34
CA ALA A 37 6.43 24.05 21.46
C ALA A 37 6.01 24.94 20.28
N LEU A 38 5.99 24.40 19.05
CA LEU A 38 5.63 25.17 17.85
C LEU A 38 4.14 25.51 17.80
N ILE A 39 3.28 24.56 18.18
CA ILE A 39 1.82 24.77 18.22
C ILE A 39 1.43 25.72 19.36
N SER A 40 2.13 25.65 20.50
CA SER A 40 1.96 26.59 21.62
C SER A 40 2.27 28.04 21.21
N MET A 41 3.33 28.24 20.43
CA MET A 41 3.72 29.58 19.93
C MET A 41 2.66 30.20 19.00
N GLN A 42 1.91 29.36 18.27
CA GLN A 42 0.89 29.80 17.32
C GLN A 42 -0.46 30.13 17.99
N LEU A 43 -0.77 29.45 19.11
CA LEU A 43 -1.94 29.75 19.95
C LEU A 43 -1.73 31.00 20.82
N HIS A 44 -0.51 31.24 21.32
CA HIS A 44 -0.18 32.42 22.14
C HIS A 44 -0.29 33.75 21.38
N VAL A 45 -0.09 33.74 20.06
CA VAL A 45 -0.24 34.94 19.21
C VAL A 45 -1.72 35.26 18.94
N SER A 46 -2.61 34.26 18.99
CA SER A 46 -4.06 34.48 18.79
C SER A 46 -4.76 35.02 20.05
N SER A 47 -4.24 34.74 21.25
CA SER A 47 -4.80 35.24 22.52
C SER A 47 -4.51 36.72 22.80
N HIS A 48 -3.52 37.33 22.12
CA HIS A 48 -3.19 38.75 22.30
C HIS A 48 -4.10 39.73 21.53
N LEU A 49 -5.02 39.23 20.70
CA LEU A 49 -5.95 40.05 19.89
C LEU A 49 -7.39 40.08 20.41
N CYS A 50 -7.69 39.40 21.52
CA CYS A 50 -9.03 39.38 22.12
C CYS A 50 -9.00 39.91 23.56
N GLY A 51 -8.78 41.21 23.73
CA GLY A 51 -8.76 41.80 25.06
C GLY A 51 -8.61 43.31 25.05
N THR A 52 -9.63 44.04 24.59
CA THR A 52 -9.90 45.42 25.05
C THR A 52 -11.25 45.91 24.52
N CYS A 53 -12.30 45.76 25.33
CA CYS A 53 -13.51 46.56 25.18
C CYS A 53 -14.08 46.84 26.56
N HIS A 54 -13.81 48.03 27.12
CA HIS A 54 -14.74 48.72 28.03
C HIS A 54 -14.36 50.18 28.32
N ARG A 55 -15.38 51.04 28.17
CA ARG A 55 -15.66 52.35 28.79
C ARG A 55 -15.19 53.67 28.12
N ASN A 56 -16.21 54.49 27.86
CA ASN A 56 -16.27 55.88 27.41
C ASN A 56 -15.59 56.89 28.35
N LEU A 57 -15.05 58.00 27.81
CA LEU A 57 -15.50 59.38 28.13
C LEU A 57 -14.81 60.47 27.24
N MET A 58 -15.64 61.38 26.71
CA MET A 58 -15.47 62.81 26.33
C MET A 58 -14.07 63.44 26.05
N GLY A 59 -13.96 64.21 24.95
CA GLY A 59 -12.95 65.27 24.79
C GLY A 59 -12.74 65.78 23.36
N LEU A 60 -12.68 67.11 23.16
CA LEU A 60 -12.73 67.85 21.88
C LEU A 60 -11.44 67.86 21.02
N LYS A 61 -11.66 67.98 19.69
CA LYS A 61 -10.92 68.70 18.61
C LYS A 61 -9.38 68.57 18.49
N PHE A 62 -8.90 68.16 17.31
CA PHE A 62 -8.33 69.04 16.25
C PHE A 62 -7.79 68.21 15.06
N THR A 63 -7.93 68.77 13.86
CA THR A 63 -7.55 68.23 12.56
C THR A 63 -6.04 68.19 12.31
N LYS A 64 -5.53 67.10 11.72
CA LYS A 64 -4.49 67.13 10.68
C LYS A 64 -4.49 65.80 9.90
N GLN A 65 -4.75 65.87 8.60
CA GLN A 65 -4.54 64.75 7.68
C GLN A 65 -3.04 64.54 7.47
N SER A 66 -2.59 63.30 7.59
CA SER A 66 -1.30 62.80 7.09
C SER A 66 -1.57 61.50 6.28
N PRO A 67 -0.74 61.20 5.26
CA PRO A 67 -1.08 60.22 4.21
C PRO A 67 -1.07 58.78 4.74
N PRO A 68 -1.75 57.83 4.08
CA PRO A 68 -1.87 56.47 4.58
C PRO A 68 -0.49 55.80 4.60
N ARG A 69 -0.02 55.44 5.80
CA ARG A 69 1.09 54.50 5.96
C ARG A 69 0.57 53.13 5.55
N VAL A 70 1.04 52.63 4.41
CA VAL A 70 0.84 51.24 4.01
C VAL A 70 1.50 50.34 5.06
N ASP A 71 0.72 49.44 5.65
CA ASP A 71 1.10 48.58 6.77
C ASP A 71 2.25 47.63 6.40
N SER A 72 3.49 48.06 6.65
CA SER A 72 4.70 47.23 6.51
C SER A 72 4.64 45.97 7.39
N ILE A 73 3.88 45.99 8.49
CA ILE A 73 3.71 44.88 9.44
C ILE A 73 2.91 43.73 8.83
N SER A 74 1.90 44.03 8.00
CA SER A 74 1.11 43.01 7.28
C SER A 74 1.95 42.25 6.26
N LEU A 75 2.81 42.96 5.52
CA LEU A 75 3.73 42.36 4.55
C LEU A 75 4.76 41.46 5.22
N HIS A 76 5.35 41.89 6.35
CA HIS A 76 6.28 41.06 7.12
C HIS A 76 5.61 39.81 7.69
N HIS A 77 4.36 39.93 8.17
CA HIS A 77 3.61 38.78 8.68
C HIS A 77 3.27 37.78 7.57
N ASN A 78 2.85 38.26 6.40
CA ASN A 78 2.60 37.42 5.22
C ASN A 78 3.87 36.76 4.70
N MET A 79 5.00 37.46 4.70
CA MET A 79 6.30 36.89 4.32
C MET A 79 6.76 35.82 5.31
N ILE A 80 6.68 36.06 6.62
CA ILE A 80 7.04 35.07 7.64
C ILE A 80 6.12 33.85 7.55
N GLN A 81 4.82 34.05 7.34
CA GLN A 81 3.86 32.96 7.15
C GLN A 81 4.13 32.17 5.86
N TYR A 82 4.54 32.84 4.78
CA TYR A 82 4.92 32.22 3.51
C TYR A 82 6.20 31.40 3.64
N LEU A 83 7.24 31.97 4.28
CA LEU A 83 8.52 31.30 4.52
C LEU A 83 8.37 30.08 5.43
N THR A 84 7.58 30.21 6.51
CA THR A 84 7.29 29.09 7.42
C THR A 84 6.45 27.99 6.77
N LYS A 85 5.45 28.34 5.95
CA LYS A 85 4.68 27.37 5.15
C LYS A 85 5.57 26.60 4.16
N ASN A 86 6.43 27.31 3.41
CA ASN A 86 7.35 26.67 2.47
C ASN A 86 8.38 25.79 3.18
N PHE A 87 8.85 26.19 4.35
CA PHE A 87 9.75 25.37 5.16
C PHE A 87 9.08 24.07 5.63
N ILE A 88 7.85 24.13 6.17
CA ILE A 88 7.11 22.93 6.59
C ILE A 88 6.81 22.01 5.40
N ARG A 89 6.43 22.58 4.26
CA ARG A 89 6.19 21.81 3.02
C ARG A 89 7.45 21.11 2.53
N ASN A 90 8.60 21.76 2.57
CA ASN A 90 9.87 21.13 2.22
C ASN A 90 10.24 19.99 3.18
N LEU A 91 9.95 20.15 4.48
CA LEU A 91 10.16 19.08 5.47
C LEU A 91 9.24 17.86 5.23
N VAL A 92 7.98 18.08 4.84
CA VAL A 92 7.03 17.00 4.53
C VAL A 92 7.31 16.37 3.15
N SER A 93 7.80 17.17 2.19
CA SER A 93 8.28 16.72 0.89
C SER A 93 9.51 15.82 1.00
N LYS A 94 10.39 16.10 1.97
CA LYS A 94 11.68 15.43 2.12
C LYS A 94 12.43 15.42 0.77
N GLN A 95 12.87 14.26 0.32
CA GLN A 95 13.68 14.02 -0.88
C GLN A 95 12.81 13.78 -2.14
N ARG A 96 11.65 14.44 -2.26
CA ARG A 96 10.76 14.37 -3.43
C ARG A 96 10.93 15.60 -4.31
N ARG A 97 10.88 15.41 -5.63
CA ARG A 97 10.96 16.51 -6.59
C ARG A 97 9.67 17.32 -6.55
N ARG A 98 9.80 18.65 -6.52
CA ARG A 98 8.69 19.60 -6.49
C ARG A 98 8.73 20.46 -7.75
N MET A 99 7.57 20.86 -8.23
CA MET A 99 7.43 21.74 -9.38
C MET A 99 7.09 23.16 -8.93
N LEU A 100 7.84 24.13 -9.47
CA LEU A 100 7.56 25.55 -9.36
C LEU A 100 6.88 26.01 -10.65
N ILE A 101 5.58 26.30 -10.59
CA ILE A 101 4.79 26.76 -11.75
C ILE A 101 4.01 28.00 -11.35
N ALA A 102 4.17 29.10 -12.08
CA ALA A 102 3.47 30.36 -11.85
C ALA A 102 3.55 30.86 -10.37
N GLY A 103 4.68 30.61 -9.71
CA GLY A 103 4.89 30.95 -8.30
C GLY A 103 4.33 29.93 -7.29
N TYR A 104 3.67 28.87 -7.74
CA TYR A 104 3.21 27.78 -6.88
C TYR A 104 4.27 26.69 -6.75
N ASP A 105 4.59 26.31 -5.51
CA ASP A 105 5.49 25.21 -5.14
C ASP A 105 4.67 23.97 -4.76
N LEU A 106 4.52 23.04 -5.71
CA LEU A 106 3.69 21.86 -5.57
C LEU A 106 4.53 20.57 -5.62
N ASP A 107 4.23 19.63 -4.72
CA ASP A 107 4.79 18.29 -4.71
C ASP A 107 4.13 17.46 -5.84
N MET A 108 4.59 17.70 -7.07
CA MET A 108 4.13 17.16 -8.34
C MET A 108 5.35 16.87 -9.22
N SER A 109 5.29 15.88 -10.10
CA SER A 109 6.37 15.56 -11.05
C SER A 109 5.85 14.83 -12.28
N TYR A 110 6.27 15.23 -13.47
CA TYR A 110 6.04 14.47 -14.70
C TYR A 110 6.96 13.25 -14.75
N ILE A 111 6.36 12.07 -14.74
CA ILE A 111 7.08 10.81 -14.90
C ILE A 111 7.35 10.59 -16.38
N THR A 112 6.34 10.80 -17.21
CA THR A 112 6.44 10.97 -18.66
C THR A 112 5.76 12.28 -19.06
N ASP A 113 5.73 12.61 -20.35
CA ASP A 113 5.08 13.83 -20.83
C ASP A 113 3.57 13.84 -20.56
N ARG A 114 2.96 12.66 -20.44
CA ARG A 114 1.50 12.48 -20.29
C ARG A 114 1.08 11.84 -18.96
N VAL A 115 2.04 11.44 -18.13
CA VAL A 115 1.78 10.84 -16.81
C VAL A 115 2.41 11.70 -15.71
N LEU A 116 1.55 12.28 -14.87
CA LEU A 116 1.95 13.14 -13.76
C LEU A 116 1.66 12.45 -12.42
N ALA A 117 2.65 12.42 -11.55
CA ALA A 117 2.52 11.92 -10.18
C ALA A 117 2.52 13.09 -9.18
N MET A 118 1.64 13.05 -8.17
CA MET A 118 1.60 14.09 -7.13
C MET A 118 1.29 13.56 -5.73
N SER A 119 1.52 14.41 -4.72
CA SER A 119 0.97 14.23 -3.37
C SER A 119 -0.48 14.70 -3.28
N PHE A 120 -1.19 14.27 -2.24
CA PHE A 120 -2.63 14.51 -2.10
C PHE A 120 -2.99 16.00 -2.17
N PRO A 121 -4.00 16.38 -2.98
CA PRO A 121 -4.53 17.73 -3.04
C PRO A 121 -5.42 17.97 -1.81
N ALA A 122 -4.88 18.70 -0.84
CA ALA A 122 -5.51 18.91 0.45
C ALA A 122 -6.35 20.19 0.50
N GLU A 123 -7.46 20.11 1.23
CA GLU A 123 -8.26 21.25 1.64
C GLU A 123 -7.93 21.70 3.07
N ARG A 124 -8.37 22.91 3.43
CA ARG A 124 -8.36 23.46 4.80
C ARG A 124 -6.99 23.38 5.49
N MET A 125 -6.94 22.99 6.76
CA MET A 125 -5.72 22.99 7.59
C MET A 125 -4.59 22.13 7.03
N ARG A 126 -4.91 21.08 6.25
CA ARG A 126 -3.90 20.18 5.66
C ARG A 126 -3.19 20.79 4.46
N ALA A 127 -3.79 21.78 3.80
CA ALA A 127 -3.14 22.57 2.75
C ALA A 127 -1.92 23.37 3.26
N MET A 128 -1.78 23.53 4.59
CA MET A 128 -0.62 24.19 5.20
C MET A 128 0.68 23.40 5.00
N TYR A 129 0.60 22.07 4.87
CA TYR A 129 1.78 21.19 4.73
C TYR A 129 1.69 20.20 3.55
N ARG A 130 0.57 20.17 2.82
CA ARG A 130 0.38 19.45 1.54
C ARG A 130 0.08 20.43 0.40
N ASN A 131 -0.09 19.88 -0.81
CA ASN A 131 -0.50 20.63 -1.98
C ASN A 131 -1.91 21.22 -1.75
N PRO A 132 -2.12 22.54 -1.80
CA PRO A 132 -3.48 23.09 -1.75
C PRO A 132 -4.23 22.68 -3.00
N LEU A 133 -5.42 22.13 -2.83
CA LEU A 133 -6.25 21.67 -3.94
C LEU A 133 -6.50 22.77 -4.97
N TRP A 134 -6.79 24.00 -4.55
CA TRP A 134 -7.01 25.13 -5.47
C TRP A 134 -5.77 25.49 -6.31
N GLN A 135 -4.57 25.32 -5.77
CA GLN A 135 -3.31 25.55 -6.52
C GLN A 135 -3.11 24.43 -7.54
N VAL A 136 -3.39 23.18 -7.15
CA VAL A 136 -3.34 22.02 -8.05
C VAL A 136 -4.33 22.24 -9.20
N LYS A 137 -5.59 22.59 -8.92
CA LYS A 137 -6.58 22.93 -9.95
C LYS A 137 -6.06 24.02 -10.87
N SER A 138 -5.61 25.15 -10.32
CA SER A 138 -5.11 26.28 -11.12
C SER A 138 -3.96 25.90 -12.05
N VAL A 139 -3.01 25.06 -11.58
CA VAL A 139 -1.89 24.58 -12.40
C VAL A 139 -2.35 23.62 -13.50
N LEU A 140 -3.29 22.72 -13.19
CA LEU A 140 -3.82 21.78 -14.17
C LEU A 140 -4.65 22.51 -15.24
N GLU A 141 -5.52 23.45 -14.86
CA GLU A 141 -6.27 24.28 -15.81
C GLU A 141 -5.36 25.14 -16.68
N MET A 142 -4.29 25.71 -16.10
CA MET A 142 -3.36 26.56 -16.86
C MET A 142 -2.57 25.78 -17.92
N ARG A 143 -2.21 24.52 -17.64
CA ARG A 143 -1.33 23.73 -18.50
C ARG A 143 -2.06 22.74 -19.39
N HIS A 144 -3.19 22.21 -18.92
CA HIS A 144 -3.91 21.08 -19.49
C HIS A 144 -5.41 21.30 -19.43
N HIS A 145 -5.88 22.51 -19.74
CA HIS A 145 -7.31 22.84 -19.72
C HIS A 145 -8.14 21.76 -20.42
N GLU A 146 -9.12 21.19 -19.71
CA GLU A 146 -9.99 20.08 -20.16
C GLU A 146 -9.30 18.75 -20.51
N HIS A 147 -7.96 18.71 -20.52
CA HIS A 147 -7.13 17.58 -20.95
C HIS A 147 -6.42 16.87 -19.78
N TYR A 148 -7.00 16.88 -18.58
CA TYR A 148 -6.48 16.09 -17.46
C TYR A 148 -7.58 15.27 -16.78
N LYS A 149 -7.20 14.07 -16.31
CA LYS A 149 -8.01 13.23 -15.43
C LYS A 149 -7.21 12.82 -14.21
N VAL A 150 -7.84 12.91 -13.04
CA VAL A 150 -7.20 12.67 -11.74
C VAL A 150 -7.57 11.28 -11.23
N TYR A 151 -6.57 10.51 -10.78
CA TYR A 151 -6.72 9.18 -10.21
C TYR A 151 -6.34 9.20 -8.74
N ASN A 152 -7.33 9.01 -7.86
CA ASN A 152 -7.16 8.99 -6.41
C ASN A 152 -6.96 7.55 -5.89
N LEU A 153 -5.80 7.28 -5.30
CA LEU A 153 -5.45 5.97 -4.73
C LEU A 153 -5.68 5.87 -3.21
N CYS A 154 -6.24 6.91 -2.59
CA CYS A 154 -6.46 6.96 -1.15
C CYS A 154 -7.81 6.38 -0.76
N ILE A 155 -7.80 5.38 0.12
CA ILE A 155 -9.01 4.92 0.81
C ILE A 155 -9.34 5.80 2.00
N GLU A 156 -8.32 6.36 2.64
CA GLU A 156 -8.45 7.12 3.88
C GLU A 156 -9.04 8.53 3.69
N GLU A 157 -8.96 9.06 2.47
CA GLU A 157 -9.31 10.45 2.17
C GLU A 157 -9.81 10.59 0.74
N SER A 158 -10.89 11.35 0.60
CA SER A 158 -11.46 11.77 -0.68
C SER A 158 -11.79 13.27 -0.64
N TYR A 159 -12.10 13.83 -1.79
CA TYR A 159 -12.53 15.21 -1.97
C TYR A 159 -13.61 15.23 -3.04
N ASP A 160 -14.42 16.29 -3.07
CA ASP A 160 -15.50 16.41 -4.05
C ASP A 160 -14.93 16.45 -5.49
N PRO A 161 -15.27 15.49 -6.37
CA PRO A 161 -14.84 15.46 -7.76
C PRO A 161 -15.17 16.73 -8.55
N ALA A 162 -16.19 17.50 -8.14
CA ALA A 162 -16.56 18.77 -8.78
C ALA A 162 -15.40 19.78 -8.78
N HIS A 163 -14.44 19.65 -7.86
CA HIS A 163 -13.24 20.47 -7.87
C HIS A 163 -12.40 20.31 -9.14
N PHE A 164 -12.43 19.13 -9.76
CA PHE A 164 -11.72 18.82 -11.01
C PHE A 164 -12.73 18.56 -12.14
N ASP A 165 -13.87 19.26 -12.09
CA ASP A 165 -14.94 19.22 -13.08
C ASP A 165 -15.46 17.78 -13.36
N GLY A 166 -15.48 16.95 -12.31
CA GLY A 166 -15.93 15.56 -12.40
C GLY A 166 -14.90 14.59 -12.99
N ARG A 167 -13.72 15.07 -13.42
CA ARG A 167 -12.65 14.24 -14.01
C ARG A 167 -11.79 13.55 -12.93
N VAL A 168 -12.42 12.91 -11.96
CA VAL A 168 -11.76 12.17 -10.88
C VAL A 168 -12.26 10.74 -10.85
N GLU A 169 -11.33 9.78 -10.83
CA GLU A 169 -11.63 8.36 -10.66
C GLU A 169 -10.86 7.80 -9.47
N ALA A 170 -11.47 6.87 -8.74
CA ALA A 170 -10.91 6.33 -7.50
C ALA A 170 -10.54 4.85 -7.65
N TYR A 171 -9.28 4.54 -7.31
CA TYR A 171 -8.77 3.18 -7.17
C TYR A 171 -8.13 3.03 -5.77
N PRO A 172 -8.95 3.06 -4.72
CA PRO A 172 -8.48 3.21 -3.36
C PRO A 172 -7.87 1.90 -2.82
N PHE A 173 -6.73 1.99 -2.15
CA PHE A 173 -6.16 0.89 -1.36
C PHE A 173 -5.29 1.40 -0.20
N ASP A 174 -5.11 0.55 0.80
CA ASP A 174 -4.46 0.88 2.06
C ASP A 174 -3.03 1.41 1.92
N ASP A 175 -2.66 2.38 2.76
CA ASP A 175 -1.30 2.91 2.76
C ASP A 175 -0.28 1.84 3.15
N ASN A 176 0.82 1.78 2.39
CA ASN A 176 1.85 0.74 2.50
C ASN A 176 1.35 -0.69 2.22
N HIS A 177 0.21 -0.84 1.56
CA HIS A 177 -0.31 -2.10 1.01
C HIS A 177 -0.08 -2.17 -0.51
N VAL A 178 -0.54 -3.28 -1.07
CA VAL A 178 -0.67 -3.58 -2.50
C VAL A 178 -2.17 -3.64 -2.90
N PRO A 179 -2.55 -3.19 -4.10
CA PRO A 179 -3.90 -3.38 -4.63
C PRO A 179 -4.09 -4.81 -5.12
N SER A 180 -5.33 -5.21 -5.43
CA SER A 180 -5.54 -6.46 -6.18
C SER A 180 -5.06 -6.35 -7.61
N LEU A 181 -4.73 -7.48 -8.23
CA LEU A 181 -4.30 -7.50 -9.63
C LEU A 181 -5.41 -7.03 -10.58
N GLU A 182 -6.68 -7.30 -10.25
CA GLU A 182 -7.83 -6.79 -11.01
C GLU A 182 -7.93 -5.27 -10.95
N MET A 183 -7.63 -4.66 -9.80
CA MET A 183 -7.61 -3.20 -9.65
C MET A 183 -6.47 -2.58 -10.47
N ILE A 184 -5.30 -3.24 -10.54
CA ILE A 184 -4.19 -2.79 -11.41
C ILE A 184 -4.64 -2.80 -12.87
N LYS A 185 -5.26 -3.90 -13.33
CA LYS A 185 -5.79 -4.01 -14.68
C LYS A 185 -6.79 -2.91 -15.00
N ALA A 186 -7.84 -2.77 -14.18
CA ALA A 186 -8.89 -1.77 -14.39
C ALA A 186 -8.33 -0.34 -14.40
N PHE A 187 -7.35 -0.04 -13.54
CA PHE A 187 -6.65 1.23 -13.54
C PHE A 187 -5.88 1.47 -14.85
N CYS A 188 -5.07 0.51 -15.29
CA CYS A 188 -4.29 0.64 -16.51
C CYS A 188 -5.19 0.85 -17.73
N GLU A 189 -6.28 0.09 -17.84
CA GLU A 189 -7.25 0.21 -18.93
C GLU A 189 -7.95 1.57 -18.94
N SER A 190 -8.32 2.10 -17.76
CA SER A 190 -8.93 3.45 -17.67
C SER A 190 -7.95 4.57 -18.04
N VAL A 191 -6.69 4.47 -17.58
CA VAL A 191 -5.64 5.42 -17.95
C VAL A 191 -5.38 5.37 -19.46
N ASP A 192 -5.28 4.17 -20.03
CA ASP A 192 -5.03 3.98 -21.45
C ASP A 192 -6.16 4.53 -22.32
N SER A 193 -7.41 4.24 -21.95
CA SER A 193 -8.60 4.80 -22.62
C SER A 193 -8.55 6.32 -22.63
N TRP A 194 -8.35 6.94 -21.46
CA TRP A 194 -8.30 8.40 -21.36
C TRP A 194 -7.17 9.02 -22.18
N LEU A 195 -5.98 8.40 -22.18
CA LEU A 195 -4.83 8.89 -22.94
C LEU A 195 -4.97 8.61 -24.44
N SER A 196 -5.78 7.64 -24.84
CA SER A 196 -6.06 7.35 -26.25
C SER A 196 -7.10 8.29 -26.85
N ASP A 197 -8.00 8.84 -26.03
CA ASP A 197 -9.09 9.72 -26.49
C ASP A 197 -8.60 11.03 -27.13
N ASP A 198 -7.52 11.63 -26.61
CA ASP A 198 -6.90 12.83 -27.19
C ASP A 198 -5.39 12.86 -26.88
N PRO A 199 -4.50 13.15 -27.85
CA PRO A 199 -3.05 13.22 -27.62
C PRO A 199 -2.61 14.28 -26.59
N LYS A 200 -3.43 15.29 -26.31
CA LYS A 200 -3.19 16.31 -25.27
C LYS A 200 -3.54 15.81 -23.87
N ASN A 201 -4.34 14.74 -23.75
CA ASN A 201 -4.76 14.24 -22.47
C ASN A 201 -3.57 13.80 -21.62
N ILE A 202 -3.63 14.12 -20.33
CA ILE A 202 -2.69 13.65 -19.30
C ILE A 202 -3.42 12.91 -18.18
N ALA A 203 -2.74 11.95 -17.58
CA ALA A 203 -3.19 11.24 -16.38
C ALA A 203 -2.46 11.78 -15.14
N VAL A 204 -3.22 12.18 -14.14
CA VAL A 204 -2.71 12.76 -12.88
C VAL A 204 -2.98 11.78 -11.73
N ILE A 205 -1.95 11.11 -11.24
CA ILE A 205 -2.10 10.00 -10.29
C ILE A 205 -1.55 10.42 -8.92
N HIS A 206 -2.31 10.18 -7.86
CA HIS A 206 -1.87 10.57 -6.52
C HIS A 206 -2.28 9.58 -5.43
N CYS A 207 -1.53 9.64 -4.34
CA CYS A 207 -1.91 9.08 -3.05
C CYS A 207 -1.59 10.13 -1.96
N MET A 208 -1.46 9.75 -0.69
CA MET A 208 -1.09 10.72 0.35
C MET A 208 0.23 11.43 0.06
N ALA A 209 1.30 10.67 -0.20
CA ALA A 209 2.63 11.22 -0.43
C ALA A 209 3.09 11.22 -1.89
N GLY A 210 2.35 10.56 -2.80
CA GLY A 210 2.79 10.38 -4.18
C GLY A 210 4.10 9.59 -4.28
N LYS A 211 4.27 8.54 -3.47
CA LYS A 211 5.51 7.73 -3.41
C LYS A 211 5.23 6.25 -3.72
N GLY A 212 4.88 5.44 -2.72
CA GLY A 212 4.72 3.99 -2.88
C GLY A 212 3.51 3.58 -3.72
N ARG A 213 2.28 3.90 -3.27
CA ARG A 213 1.04 3.56 -4.00
C ARG A 213 1.01 4.13 -5.42
N THR A 214 1.28 5.43 -5.54
CA THR A 214 1.39 6.11 -6.84
C THR A 214 2.46 5.47 -7.71
N GLY A 215 3.63 5.14 -7.16
CA GLY A 215 4.69 4.51 -7.92
C GLY A 215 4.32 3.13 -8.42
N LEU A 216 3.67 2.30 -7.62
CA LEU A 216 3.17 1.00 -8.04
C LEU A 216 2.24 1.15 -9.26
N MET A 217 1.21 2.00 -9.15
CA MET A 217 0.21 2.15 -10.23
C MET A 217 0.82 2.82 -11.47
N VAL A 218 1.68 3.82 -11.30
CA VAL A 218 2.40 4.44 -12.44
C VAL A 218 3.30 3.43 -13.14
N CYS A 219 4.09 2.64 -12.39
CA CYS A 219 4.95 1.62 -12.98
C CYS A 219 4.11 0.56 -13.69
N ALA A 220 2.98 0.14 -13.11
CA ALA A 220 2.07 -0.80 -13.76
C ALA A 220 1.55 -0.28 -15.11
N TYR A 221 1.20 1.00 -15.20
CA TYR A 221 0.78 1.60 -16.47
C TYR A 221 1.94 1.71 -17.47
N LEU A 222 3.15 2.07 -17.04
CA LEU A 222 4.32 2.09 -17.93
C LEU A 222 4.61 0.70 -18.51
N ILE A 223 4.46 -0.35 -17.71
CA ILE A 223 4.60 -1.74 -18.15
C ILE A 223 3.47 -2.13 -19.10
N TYR A 224 2.25 -1.67 -18.85
CA TYR A 224 1.13 -1.82 -19.78
C TYR A 224 1.44 -1.16 -21.15
N CYS A 225 2.22 -0.07 -21.17
CA CYS A 225 2.72 0.53 -22.41
C CYS A 225 3.95 -0.18 -23.01
N GLY A 226 4.38 -1.32 -22.47
CA GLY A 226 5.48 -2.14 -22.98
C GLY A 226 6.86 -1.88 -22.36
N MET A 227 6.95 -1.11 -21.26
CA MET A 227 8.21 -0.90 -20.54
C MET A 227 8.54 -2.07 -19.61
N PRO A 228 9.79 -2.55 -19.52
CA PRO A 228 10.18 -3.54 -18.52
C PRO A 228 9.98 -3.03 -17.08
N ALA A 229 9.67 -3.92 -16.14
CA ALA A 229 9.36 -3.56 -14.75
C ALA A 229 10.51 -2.83 -14.04
N ASP A 230 11.74 -3.30 -14.23
CA ASP A 230 12.93 -2.67 -13.63
C ASP A 230 13.16 -1.25 -14.18
N GLU A 231 12.96 -1.05 -15.48
CA GLU A 231 13.05 0.26 -16.12
C GLU A 231 11.93 1.20 -15.63
N ALA A 232 10.70 0.71 -15.51
CA ALA A 232 9.57 1.49 -15.00
C ALA A 232 9.80 1.95 -13.55
N LEU A 233 10.27 1.03 -12.70
CA LEU A 233 10.61 1.32 -11.30
C LEU A 233 11.74 2.35 -11.19
N GLN A 234 12.76 2.23 -12.05
CA GLN A 234 13.91 3.14 -12.09
C GLN A 234 13.50 4.52 -12.59
N LEU A 235 12.76 4.59 -13.71
CA LEU A 235 12.25 5.86 -14.26
C LEU A 235 11.40 6.60 -13.23
N TYR A 236 10.50 5.89 -12.55
CA TYR A 236 9.68 6.51 -11.51
C TYR A 236 10.53 7.04 -10.35
N ALA A 237 11.52 6.26 -9.89
CA ALA A 237 12.43 6.68 -8.84
C ALA A 237 13.21 7.96 -9.21
N ASP A 238 13.78 7.99 -10.41
CA ASP A 238 14.56 9.10 -10.93
C ASP A 238 13.71 10.36 -11.10
N ARG A 239 12.48 10.22 -11.63
CA ARG A 239 11.60 11.37 -11.89
C ARG A 239 10.91 11.88 -10.64
N ARG A 240 10.58 11.01 -9.68
CA ARG A 240 9.78 11.39 -8.51
C ARG A 240 10.63 11.79 -7.30
N THR A 241 11.82 11.21 -7.16
CA THR A 241 12.66 11.40 -5.96
C THR A 241 14.03 11.97 -6.30
N THR A 242 14.72 12.49 -5.29
CA THR A 242 16.11 12.96 -5.40
C THR A 242 17.12 11.94 -4.87
N ASN A 243 16.64 10.86 -4.25
CA ASN A 243 17.46 9.80 -3.65
C ASN A 243 17.30 8.44 -4.35
N ASN A 244 16.61 8.42 -5.50
CA ASN A 244 16.28 7.23 -6.27
C ASN A 244 15.54 6.13 -5.49
N GLU A 245 14.84 6.52 -4.42
CA GLU A 245 13.91 5.62 -3.73
C GLU A 245 12.48 5.93 -4.17
N GLY A 246 12.03 5.41 -5.32
CA GLY A 246 10.63 5.50 -5.75
C GLY A 246 9.71 4.57 -4.95
N VAL A 247 9.46 3.39 -5.52
CA VAL A 247 8.75 2.29 -4.85
C VAL A 247 9.73 1.48 -4.01
N SER A 248 9.77 1.76 -2.71
CA SER A 248 10.73 1.15 -1.77
C SER A 248 10.20 -0.03 -0.98
N ILE A 249 8.89 -0.31 -1.02
CA ILE A 249 8.29 -1.44 -0.30
C ILE A 249 8.45 -2.70 -1.17
N PRO A 250 9.14 -3.75 -0.69
CA PRO A 250 9.36 -4.97 -1.45
C PRO A 250 8.09 -5.62 -2.00
N SER A 251 7.01 -5.70 -1.23
CA SER A 251 5.75 -6.26 -1.75
C SER A 251 5.13 -5.43 -2.87
N GLN A 252 5.29 -4.11 -2.85
CA GLN A 252 4.85 -3.26 -3.96
C GLN A 252 5.66 -3.54 -5.22
N ARG A 253 6.98 -3.69 -5.11
CA ARG A 253 7.85 -4.08 -6.23
C ARG A 253 7.52 -5.50 -6.74
N ARG A 254 7.22 -6.43 -5.82
CA ARG A 254 6.79 -7.79 -6.16
C ARG A 254 5.53 -7.79 -7.01
N TYR A 255 4.53 -6.96 -6.67
CA TYR A 255 3.30 -6.84 -7.44
C TYR A 255 3.51 -6.17 -8.80
N VAL A 256 4.48 -5.26 -8.93
CA VAL A 256 4.91 -4.74 -10.24
C VAL A 256 5.51 -5.86 -11.10
N GLY A 257 6.31 -6.75 -10.52
CA GLY A 257 6.83 -7.93 -11.23
C GLY A 257 5.75 -8.96 -11.57
N TYR A 258 4.80 -9.21 -10.67
CA TYR A 258 3.62 -10.03 -10.98
C TYR A 258 2.84 -9.44 -12.16
N TRP A 259 2.64 -8.12 -12.17
CA TRP A 259 1.96 -7.42 -13.25
C TRP A 259 2.65 -7.61 -14.61
N GLU A 260 3.96 -7.43 -14.68
CA GLU A 260 4.75 -7.67 -15.89
C GLU A 260 4.57 -9.10 -16.43
N SER A 261 4.65 -10.11 -15.55
CA SER A 261 4.52 -11.51 -15.97
C SER A 261 3.14 -11.91 -16.50
N MET A 262 2.11 -11.08 -16.28
CA MET A 262 0.76 -11.31 -16.82
C MET A 262 0.54 -10.66 -18.18
N LEU A 263 1.44 -9.77 -18.61
CA LEU A 263 1.28 -9.03 -19.87
C LEU A 263 1.95 -9.79 -21.01
N SER A 264 1.22 -9.91 -22.12
CA SER A 264 1.76 -10.38 -23.39
C SER A 264 1.55 -9.31 -24.46
N ILE A 265 2.63 -8.91 -25.14
CA ILE A 265 2.59 -7.88 -26.16
C ILE A 265 2.33 -8.55 -27.52
N PRO A 266 1.16 -8.35 -28.15
CA PRO A 266 0.90 -8.89 -29.48
C PRO A 266 1.82 -8.21 -30.51
N ARG A 267 2.29 -8.94 -31.52
CA ARG A 267 3.12 -8.38 -32.61
C ARG A 267 2.41 -7.32 -33.48
N SER A 268 1.11 -7.09 -33.28
CA SER A 268 0.30 -6.15 -34.07
C SER A 268 0.01 -4.88 -33.26
N ALA A 269 0.62 -3.76 -33.65
CA ALA A 269 0.72 -2.51 -32.91
C ALA A 269 -0.58 -1.68 -32.73
N ASN A 270 -1.76 -2.26 -32.98
CA ASN A 270 -3.02 -1.51 -33.03
C ASN A 270 -3.93 -1.67 -31.79
N TYR A 271 -3.57 -2.52 -30.83
CA TYR A 271 -4.33 -2.74 -29.59
C TYR A 271 -3.37 -2.80 -28.39
N GLY A 272 -3.86 -2.42 -27.20
CA GLY A 272 -3.12 -2.57 -25.94
C GLY A 272 -2.66 -4.00 -25.67
N PRO A 273 -1.77 -4.23 -24.68
CA PRO A 273 -1.28 -5.57 -24.36
C PRO A 273 -2.42 -6.49 -23.95
N ASN A 274 -2.29 -7.78 -24.25
CA ASN A 274 -3.22 -8.77 -23.72
C ASN A 274 -2.85 -9.11 -22.27
N VAL A 275 -3.79 -8.87 -21.36
CA VAL A 275 -3.64 -9.11 -19.91
C VAL A 275 -4.13 -10.51 -19.58
N ASN A 276 -3.19 -11.44 -19.37
CA ASN A 276 -3.48 -12.81 -18.97
C ASN A 276 -3.60 -12.89 -17.44
N MET A 277 -4.79 -12.62 -16.92
CA MET A 277 -5.05 -12.73 -15.48
C MET A 277 -4.86 -14.18 -15.01
N PRO A 278 -4.19 -14.40 -13.86
CA PRO A 278 -4.03 -15.73 -13.31
C PRO A 278 -5.39 -16.30 -12.93
N GLN A 279 -5.57 -17.60 -13.15
CA GLN A 279 -6.74 -18.29 -12.63
C GLN A 279 -6.73 -18.23 -11.09
N PRO A 280 -7.90 -18.08 -10.44
CA PRO A 280 -8.00 -18.19 -8.99
C PRO A 280 -7.31 -19.46 -8.49
N CYS A 281 -6.32 -19.29 -7.63
CA CYS A 281 -5.45 -20.37 -7.16
C CYS A 281 -5.56 -20.45 -5.64
N SER A 282 -6.35 -21.39 -5.13
CA SER A 282 -6.42 -21.64 -3.68
C SER A 282 -5.29 -22.57 -3.25
N ARG A 283 -4.68 -22.31 -2.10
CA ARG A 283 -3.60 -23.13 -1.55
C ARG A 283 -3.79 -23.39 -0.06
N GLU A 284 -3.43 -24.60 0.35
CA GLU A 284 -3.37 -24.99 1.75
C GLU A 284 -2.05 -24.50 2.37
N LEU A 285 -2.08 -23.46 3.18
CA LEU A 285 -0.93 -23.06 4.00
C LEU A 285 -0.75 -24.08 5.14
N ARG A 286 0.40 -24.78 5.13
CA ARG A 286 0.72 -25.88 6.05
C ARG A 286 1.73 -25.50 7.11
N ARG A 287 2.68 -24.61 6.79
CA ARG A 287 3.74 -24.20 7.72
C ARG A 287 4.21 -22.78 7.44
N ILE A 288 4.51 -22.06 8.53
CA ILE A 288 5.33 -20.85 8.52
C ILE A 288 6.59 -21.12 9.34
N ARG A 289 7.75 -20.77 8.80
CA ARG A 289 9.03 -20.98 9.47
C ARG A 289 9.94 -19.77 9.31
N LEU A 290 10.63 -19.43 10.40
CA LEU A 290 11.65 -18.39 10.43
C LEU A 290 13.00 -19.03 10.78
N TYR A 291 13.94 -18.94 9.86
CA TYR A 291 15.31 -19.42 10.04
C TYR A 291 16.22 -18.33 10.59
N ASP A 292 17.27 -18.74 11.30
CA ASP A 292 18.33 -17.85 11.82
C ASP A 292 17.79 -16.65 12.62
N THR A 293 16.89 -16.93 13.56
CA THR A 293 16.36 -15.92 14.48
C THR A 293 17.31 -15.67 15.65
N VAL A 294 17.35 -14.45 16.20
CA VAL A 294 18.30 -14.06 17.26
C VAL A 294 17.56 -13.45 18.44
N ASN A 295 17.89 -13.89 19.66
CA ASN A 295 17.36 -13.34 20.92
C ASN A 295 15.82 -13.31 21.00
N ILE A 296 15.15 -14.29 20.39
CA ILE A 296 13.68 -14.37 20.39
C ILE A 296 13.22 -15.83 20.37
N ASP A 297 12.22 -16.14 21.20
CA ASP A 297 11.70 -17.51 21.34
C ASP A 297 10.31 -17.69 20.70
N ASN A 298 9.63 -16.59 20.41
CA ASN A 298 8.32 -16.59 19.75
C ASN A 298 8.08 -15.32 18.96
N ILE A 299 7.34 -15.45 17.86
CA ILE A 299 6.87 -14.32 17.04
C ILE A 299 5.40 -14.56 16.72
N PHE A 300 4.57 -13.57 17.00
CA PHE A 300 3.15 -13.61 16.65
C PHE A 300 2.96 -13.20 15.20
N PHE A 301 1.96 -13.77 14.53
CA PHE A 301 1.62 -13.38 13.17
C PHE A 301 0.10 -13.32 12.96
N VAL A 302 -0.29 -12.49 12.00
CA VAL A 302 -1.67 -12.32 11.53
C VAL A 302 -1.67 -12.47 10.02
N ILE A 303 -2.54 -13.33 9.51
CA ILE A 303 -2.78 -13.56 8.09
C ILE A 303 -4.09 -12.88 7.73
N SER A 304 -4.06 -12.08 6.67
CA SER A 304 -5.21 -11.40 6.11
C SER A 304 -5.32 -11.63 4.61
N GLU A 305 -6.54 -11.75 4.12
CA GLU A 305 -6.86 -11.87 2.69
C GLU A 305 -7.63 -10.62 2.23
N LEU A 306 -7.42 -10.18 0.99
CA LEU A 306 -8.23 -9.10 0.42
C LEU A 306 -9.62 -9.63 0.09
N GLN A 307 -10.65 -9.12 0.76
CA GLN A 307 -12.03 -9.55 0.54
C GLN A 307 -12.67 -8.73 -0.59
N GLU A 308 -13.31 -9.42 -1.53
CA GLU A 308 -14.14 -8.76 -2.54
C GLU A 308 -15.46 -8.29 -1.93
N VAL A 309 -15.79 -7.02 -2.17
CA VAL A 309 -17.05 -6.39 -1.74
C VAL A 309 -17.88 -6.08 -2.98
N PRO A 310 -19.13 -6.54 -3.07
CA PRO A 310 -19.97 -6.30 -4.25
C PRO A 310 -20.11 -4.81 -4.57
N ASN A 311 -19.93 -4.47 -5.84
CA ASN A 311 -20.01 -3.09 -6.38
C ASN A 311 -18.94 -2.12 -5.85
N GLU A 312 -17.91 -2.59 -5.17
CA GLU A 312 -16.79 -1.76 -4.73
C GLU A 312 -15.49 -2.18 -5.42
N VAL A 313 -14.71 -1.19 -5.84
CA VAL A 313 -13.35 -1.43 -6.38
C VAL A 313 -12.37 -1.75 -5.24
N TYR A 314 -12.61 -1.20 -4.04
CA TYR A 314 -11.79 -1.46 -2.86
C TYR A 314 -12.02 -2.87 -2.33
N ARG A 315 -10.93 -3.56 -2.00
CA ARG A 315 -10.96 -4.85 -1.32
C ARG A 315 -10.30 -4.71 0.06
N PRO A 316 -11.07 -4.65 1.16
CA PRO A 316 -10.50 -4.52 2.49
C PRO A 316 -9.76 -5.79 2.92
N PRO A 317 -8.64 -5.66 3.66
CA PRO A 317 -7.96 -6.81 4.24
C PRO A 317 -8.74 -7.35 5.45
N VAL A 318 -9.10 -8.62 5.41
CA VAL A 318 -9.82 -9.31 6.50
C VAL A 318 -8.90 -10.29 7.19
N GLU A 319 -8.82 -10.24 8.52
CA GLU A 319 -8.07 -11.21 9.32
C GLU A 319 -8.70 -12.59 9.19
N ALA A 320 -7.94 -13.51 8.58
CA ALA A 320 -8.35 -14.89 8.38
C ALA A 320 -7.78 -15.82 9.46
N TYR A 321 -6.58 -15.51 9.99
CA TYR A 321 -5.94 -16.33 11.01
C TYR A 321 -4.90 -15.57 11.82
N ARG A 322 -4.73 -15.96 13.09
CA ARG A 322 -3.72 -15.41 14.00
C ARG A 322 -3.11 -16.50 14.86
N SER A 323 -1.79 -16.53 14.96
CA SER A 323 -1.09 -17.46 15.85
C SER A 323 0.32 -16.99 16.18
N CYS A 324 1.19 -17.90 16.64
CA CYS A 324 2.60 -17.61 16.89
C CYS A 324 3.54 -18.74 16.50
N CYS A 325 4.65 -18.37 15.86
CA CYS A 325 5.78 -19.26 15.66
C CYS A 325 6.56 -19.39 16.96
N ARG A 326 7.00 -20.61 17.30
CA ARG A 326 7.73 -20.93 18.53
C ARG A 326 9.01 -21.67 18.22
N ARG A 327 9.98 -21.60 19.13
CA ARG A 327 11.28 -22.25 18.96
C ARG A 327 11.14 -23.77 18.80
N VAL A 328 11.75 -24.29 17.74
CA VAL A 328 11.84 -25.73 17.48
C VAL A 328 12.68 -26.38 18.59
N LYS A 329 12.13 -27.39 19.28
CA LYS A 329 12.84 -28.14 20.34
C LYS A 329 13.32 -29.48 19.80
N LYS A 330 14.57 -29.84 20.13
CA LYS A 330 15.18 -31.13 19.77
C LYS A 330 14.38 -32.28 20.41
N GLY A 331 13.94 -33.25 19.60
CA GLY A 331 13.18 -34.42 20.07
C GLY A 331 11.65 -34.28 20.10
N TYR A 332 11.08 -33.20 19.54
CA TYR A 332 9.64 -33.08 19.40
C TYR A 332 9.13 -33.91 18.21
N GLN A 333 8.78 -35.17 18.45
CA GLN A 333 8.02 -35.98 17.48
C GLN A 333 6.56 -35.50 17.48
N ARG A 334 6.06 -35.11 16.31
CA ARG A 334 4.67 -34.70 16.13
C ARG A 334 3.80 -35.89 15.73
N ASN A 335 2.59 -35.93 16.26
CA ASN A 335 1.65 -37.04 16.08
C ASN A 335 1.07 -37.13 14.66
N ASN A 336 1.09 -36.04 13.89
CA ASN A 336 0.63 -36.02 12.49
C ASN A 336 1.75 -35.56 11.57
N SER A 337 2.48 -36.51 11.01
CA SER A 337 3.33 -36.31 9.84
C SER A 337 2.95 -37.34 8.78
N PRO A 338 2.09 -37.00 7.82
CA PRO A 338 2.17 -37.60 6.50
C PRO A 338 3.24 -36.84 5.72
N ARG A 339 4.31 -37.58 5.43
CA ARG A 339 5.35 -37.28 4.45
C ARG A 339 4.69 -37.26 3.05
N TYR A 340 5.39 -36.76 2.04
CA TYR A 340 4.98 -36.70 0.63
C TYR A 340 4.22 -35.42 0.24
N TYR A 341 4.91 -34.54 -0.49
CA TYR A 341 4.30 -33.48 -1.29
C TYR A 341 4.36 -33.88 -2.75
N ILE A 342 3.24 -33.79 -3.46
CA ILE A 342 3.17 -33.99 -4.91
C ILE A 342 3.33 -32.61 -5.55
N SER A 343 4.46 -32.39 -6.23
CA SER A 343 4.63 -31.26 -7.16
C SER A 343 4.48 -31.78 -8.59
N ILE A 344 3.55 -31.17 -9.33
CA ILE A 344 3.35 -31.40 -10.75
C ILE A 344 4.26 -30.40 -11.48
N LEU A 345 5.21 -30.90 -12.27
CA LEU A 345 5.99 -30.07 -13.18
C LEU A 345 5.21 -29.93 -14.49
N GLU A 346 4.87 -28.70 -14.87
CA GLU A 346 4.42 -28.40 -16.24
C GLU A 346 5.68 -28.28 -17.10
N GLY A 347 5.80 -29.11 -18.14
CA GLY A 347 6.98 -29.14 -19.01
C GLY A 347 7.19 -27.81 -19.72
N ASP A 348 8.45 -27.36 -19.79
CA ASP A 348 8.86 -26.22 -20.61
C ASP A 348 8.66 -26.60 -22.09
N GLY A 349 7.56 -26.11 -22.66
CA GLY A 349 7.21 -26.36 -24.05
C GLY A 349 8.10 -25.58 -25.01
N ASP A 350 9.28 -26.12 -25.31
CA ASP A 350 9.97 -25.84 -26.56
C ASP A 350 9.26 -26.63 -27.67
N GLY A 351 8.77 -25.89 -28.66
CA GLY A 351 7.88 -26.42 -29.68
C GLY A 351 8.52 -27.49 -30.55
N GLU A 352 7.99 -28.71 -30.45
CA GLU A 352 7.73 -29.62 -31.57
C GLU A 352 6.64 -30.62 -31.13
N GLN A 353 5.74 -30.96 -32.05
CA GLN A 353 4.54 -31.77 -31.76
C GLN A 353 4.86 -33.22 -31.36
N SER A 354 3.91 -33.79 -30.61
CA SER A 354 3.65 -35.20 -30.31
C SER A 354 4.45 -35.87 -29.19
N GLU A 355 3.93 -35.77 -27.97
CA GLU A 355 3.31 -36.86 -27.20
C GLU A 355 2.61 -36.22 -25.98
N ILE A 356 1.53 -36.82 -25.48
CA ILE A 356 0.91 -36.37 -24.22
C ILE A 356 1.90 -36.75 -23.11
N GLU A 357 2.85 -35.87 -22.80
CA GLU A 357 3.76 -36.08 -21.67
C GLU A 357 2.91 -36.11 -20.39
N GLU A 358 2.83 -37.30 -19.78
CA GLU A 358 2.22 -37.46 -18.47
C GLU A 358 2.90 -36.49 -17.47
N PRO A 359 2.13 -35.74 -16.67
CA PRO A 359 2.69 -34.78 -15.73
C PRO A 359 3.71 -35.47 -14.82
N HIS A 360 4.95 -34.96 -14.81
CA HIS A 360 5.97 -35.47 -13.92
C HIS A 360 5.61 -35.15 -12.47
N VAL A 361 5.12 -36.16 -11.75
CA VAL A 361 4.82 -36.09 -10.32
C VAL A 361 6.11 -36.30 -9.54
N VAL A 362 6.65 -35.20 -8.99
CA VAL A 362 7.76 -35.29 -8.04
C VAL A 362 7.18 -35.41 -6.64
N VAL A 363 7.47 -36.51 -5.98
CA VAL A 363 7.14 -36.74 -4.57
C VAL A 363 8.30 -36.27 -3.71
N GLN A 364 8.15 -35.10 -3.09
CA GLN A 364 9.17 -34.58 -2.18
C GLN A 364 8.87 -35.01 -0.74
N MET A 365 9.81 -35.71 -0.11
CA MET A 365 9.79 -35.91 1.34
C MET A 365 10.22 -34.62 2.05
N ASP A 366 9.46 -34.20 3.06
CA ASP A 366 9.91 -33.20 4.04
C ASP A 366 11.03 -33.84 4.87
N THR A 367 12.26 -33.80 4.36
CA THR A 367 13.43 -34.15 5.16
C THR A 367 13.80 -32.93 5.99
N GLU A 368 13.55 -33.02 7.29
CA GLU A 368 13.99 -31.97 8.23
C GLU A 368 15.52 -31.81 8.11
N SER A 369 15.95 -30.69 7.53
CA SER A 369 17.38 -30.39 7.41
C SER A 369 18.01 -30.30 8.80
N PRO A 370 19.11 -31.02 9.11
CA PRO A 370 19.80 -30.92 10.40
C PRO A 370 20.22 -29.50 10.77
N ALA A 371 20.35 -28.61 9.77
CA ALA A 371 20.64 -27.19 9.95
C ALA A 371 19.61 -26.46 10.84
N ILE A 372 18.36 -26.95 10.92
CA ILE A 372 17.32 -26.35 11.77
C ILE A 372 17.62 -26.45 13.27
N TYR A 373 18.48 -27.39 13.67
CA TYR A 373 18.92 -27.58 15.04
C TYR A 373 20.24 -26.85 15.35
N GLN A 374 20.93 -26.36 14.33
CA GLN A 374 22.20 -25.64 14.48
C GLN A 374 21.99 -24.14 14.72
N LYS A 375 20.89 -23.59 14.23
CA LYS A 375 20.50 -22.18 14.40
C LYS A 375 19.12 -22.08 15.04
N SER A 376 18.84 -20.97 15.73
CA SER A 376 17.52 -20.77 16.33
C SER A 376 16.46 -20.61 15.22
N CYS A 377 15.56 -21.58 15.17
CA CYS A 377 14.46 -21.63 14.22
C CYS A 377 13.13 -21.53 14.98
N LEU A 378 12.23 -20.68 14.49
CA LEU A 378 10.86 -20.59 14.96
C LEU A 378 9.94 -21.20 13.91
N ASP A 379 8.98 -22.03 14.32
CA ASP A 379 8.01 -22.61 13.41
C ASP A 379 6.57 -22.56 13.95
N HIS A 380 5.63 -22.57 13.01
CA HIS A 380 4.22 -22.78 13.25
C HIS A 380 3.69 -23.76 12.20
N TYR A 381 3.05 -24.84 12.65
CA TYR A 381 2.40 -25.81 11.79
C TYR A 381 0.89 -25.70 11.98
N PHE A 382 0.15 -25.83 10.88
CA PHE A 382 -1.29 -25.79 10.90
C PHE A 382 -1.82 -27.21 11.06
N ASP A 383 -2.35 -27.54 12.25
CA ASP A 383 -2.94 -28.87 12.53
C ASP A 383 -4.03 -29.23 11.52
N LYS A 384 -4.82 -28.22 11.12
CA LYS A 384 -5.68 -28.23 9.95
C LYS A 384 -5.15 -27.18 8.98
N PRO A 385 -4.70 -27.57 7.76
CA PRO A 385 -4.19 -26.60 6.79
C PRO A 385 -5.19 -25.48 6.53
N MET A 386 -4.68 -24.24 6.51
CA MET A 386 -5.49 -23.05 6.27
C MET A 386 -5.57 -22.82 4.76
N GLN A 387 -6.78 -22.78 4.19
CA GLN A 387 -6.95 -22.36 2.81
C GLN A 387 -6.70 -20.85 2.70
N VAL A 388 -5.91 -20.44 1.72
CA VAL A 388 -5.68 -19.04 1.34
C VAL A 388 -5.79 -18.88 -0.17
N THR A 389 -6.35 -17.76 -0.63
CA THR A 389 -6.58 -17.52 -2.07
C THR A 389 -6.31 -16.07 -2.44
N GLY A 390 -5.68 -15.86 -3.60
CA GLY A 390 -5.45 -14.53 -4.16
C GLY A 390 -4.39 -13.75 -3.37
N ASP A 391 -4.70 -12.49 -3.06
CA ASP A 391 -3.78 -11.56 -2.41
C ASP A 391 -3.78 -11.76 -0.89
N VAL A 392 -2.64 -12.25 -0.37
CA VAL A 392 -2.45 -12.57 1.04
C VAL A 392 -1.44 -11.63 1.66
N ARG A 393 -1.75 -11.11 2.85
CA ARG A 393 -0.85 -10.34 3.70
C ARG A 393 -0.57 -11.07 5.00
N VAL A 394 0.70 -11.11 5.39
CA VAL A 394 1.12 -11.68 6.67
C VAL A 394 1.92 -10.65 7.45
N ILE A 395 1.47 -10.29 8.64
CA ILE A 395 2.13 -9.31 9.52
C ILE A 395 2.69 -10.03 10.74
N PHE A 396 3.96 -9.75 11.05
CA PHE A 396 4.66 -10.34 12.19
C PHE A 396 4.85 -9.31 13.31
N TYR A 397 4.65 -9.76 14.55
CA TYR A 397 4.69 -8.95 15.75
C TYR A 397 5.54 -9.63 16.83
N GLU A 398 6.26 -8.82 17.61
CA GLU A 398 6.96 -9.31 18.80
C GLU A 398 5.97 -9.72 19.91
N LYS A 399 4.84 -9.02 20.00
CA LYS A 399 3.81 -9.22 21.01
C LYS A 399 2.43 -9.22 20.35
N MET A 400 1.44 -9.83 21.00
CA MET A 400 0.07 -9.83 20.47
C MET A 400 -0.53 -8.44 20.27
N ILE A 401 -0.09 -7.46 21.06
CA ILE A 401 -0.52 -6.07 20.97
C ILE A 401 0.71 -5.18 20.78
N GLY A 402 0.83 -4.58 19.60
CA GLY A 402 1.93 -3.68 19.25
C GLY A 402 3.23 -4.40 18.88
N GLY A 403 4.26 -3.63 18.56
CA GLY A 403 5.58 -4.17 18.22
C GLY A 403 5.63 -4.90 16.88
N ARG A 404 5.06 -4.32 15.82
CA ARG A 404 5.20 -4.84 14.44
C ARG A 404 6.68 -4.93 14.07
N LEU A 405 7.10 -6.12 13.65
CA LEU A 405 8.47 -6.39 13.24
C LEU A 405 8.67 -6.08 11.76
N PHE A 406 7.84 -6.71 10.92
CA PHE A 406 7.81 -6.62 9.47
C PHE A 406 6.51 -7.26 8.95
N TYR A 407 6.26 -7.16 7.65
CA TYR A 407 5.19 -7.89 6.98
C TYR A 407 5.60 -8.25 5.55
N CYS A 408 4.77 -9.04 4.88
CA CYS A 408 4.89 -9.29 3.45
C CYS A 408 3.51 -9.47 2.84
N CYS A 409 3.37 -9.12 1.57
CA CYS A 409 2.22 -9.48 0.75
C CYS A 409 2.69 -10.31 -0.45
N PHE A 410 1.91 -11.32 -0.82
CA PHE A 410 2.13 -12.16 -1.98
C PHE A 410 0.78 -12.53 -2.60
N ASN A 411 0.79 -13.12 -3.78
CA ASN A 411 -0.41 -13.65 -4.41
C ASN A 411 -0.24 -15.16 -4.62
N THR A 412 -1.25 -15.95 -4.29
CA THR A 412 -1.17 -17.42 -4.28
C THR A 412 -0.94 -18.04 -5.66
N ALA A 413 -1.34 -17.35 -6.73
CA ALA A 413 -1.14 -17.82 -8.09
C ALA A 413 0.35 -17.87 -8.50
N PHE A 414 1.19 -17.04 -7.88
CA PHE A 414 2.60 -16.91 -8.22
C PHE A 414 3.53 -17.78 -7.36
N ILE A 415 2.97 -18.63 -6.49
CA ILE A 415 3.75 -19.55 -5.67
C ILE A 415 4.12 -20.77 -6.51
N LYS A 416 5.42 -20.96 -6.77
CA LYS A 416 5.93 -22.12 -7.48
C LYS A 416 6.33 -23.22 -6.49
N ASN A 417 6.08 -24.48 -6.84
CA ASN A 417 6.53 -25.67 -6.09
C ASN A 417 6.06 -25.72 -4.62
N GLY A 418 4.95 -25.06 -4.29
CA GLY A 418 4.40 -25.05 -2.93
C GLY A 418 5.29 -24.35 -1.89
N LEU A 419 6.30 -23.58 -2.29
CA LEU A 419 7.24 -22.95 -1.36
C LEU A 419 7.42 -21.47 -1.69
N LEU A 420 7.31 -20.62 -0.67
CA LEU A 420 7.66 -19.19 -0.76
C LEU A 420 8.69 -18.86 0.31
N GLN A 421 9.89 -18.47 -0.12
CA GLN A 421 10.99 -18.05 0.74
C GLN A 421 11.30 -16.57 0.50
N LEU A 422 11.41 -15.81 1.60
CA LEU A 422 11.66 -14.38 1.59
C LEU A 422 12.85 -14.05 2.49
N THR A 423 13.85 -13.40 1.92
CA THR A 423 14.97 -12.84 2.69
C THR A 423 14.55 -11.56 3.41
N ILE A 424 15.38 -11.08 4.33
CA ILE A 424 15.11 -9.82 5.05
C ILE A 424 14.92 -8.61 4.11
N GLN A 425 15.61 -8.58 2.96
CA GLN A 425 15.48 -7.50 1.98
C GLN A 425 14.14 -7.53 1.24
N GLN A 426 13.45 -8.68 1.24
CA GLN A 426 12.16 -8.89 0.58
C GLN A 426 10.97 -8.71 1.53
N LEU A 427 11.23 -8.32 2.79
CA LEU A 427 10.22 -8.03 3.81
C LEU A 427 9.95 -6.53 3.92
N ASP A 428 8.69 -6.20 4.21
CA ASP A 428 8.23 -4.83 4.25
C ASP A 428 8.43 -4.21 5.64
N LYS A 429 8.85 -2.94 5.63
CA LYS A 429 8.95 -2.07 6.81
C LYS A 429 9.72 -2.70 7.97
N VAL A 430 10.78 -3.46 7.67
CA VAL A 430 11.67 -4.03 8.70
C VAL A 430 12.28 -2.90 9.52
N GLY A 431 11.84 -2.76 10.77
CA GLY A 431 12.33 -1.73 11.69
C GLY A 431 13.68 -2.10 12.32
N LYS A 432 14.20 -1.24 13.22
CA LYS A 432 15.38 -1.58 14.03
C LYS A 432 15.17 -2.88 14.81
N LYS A 433 13.98 -3.04 15.40
CA LYS A 433 13.61 -4.25 16.16
C LYS A 433 13.48 -5.48 15.27
N GLY A 434 12.85 -5.35 14.10
CA GLY A 434 12.81 -6.42 13.09
C GLY A 434 14.21 -6.87 12.68
N ARG A 435 15.13 -5.95 12.40
CA ARG A 435 16.53 -6.29 12.10
C ARG A 435 17.25 -6.96 13.26
N SER A 436 16.99 -6.54 14.51
CA SER A 436 17.70 -7.10 15.68
C SER A 436 17.41 -8.58 15.95
N ILE A 437 16.30 -9.11 15.41
CA ILE A 437 15.93 -10.52 15.56
C ILE A 437 16.28 -11.38 14.35
N CYS A 438 16.74 -10.77 13.26
CA CYS A 438 17.10 -11.45 12.03
C CYS A 438 18.62 -11.63 11.96
N GLY A 439 19.09 -12.87 12.02
CA GLY A 439 20.50 -13.21 11.82
C GLY A 439 20.96 -13.03 10.36
N PRO A 440 22.26 -13.22 10.07
CA PRO A 440 22.83 -13.01 8.73
C PRO A 440 22.22 -13.88 7.63
N ALA A 441 21.75 -15.08 7.96
CA ALA A 441 21.09 -15.99 7.03
C ALA A 441 19.57 -16.10 7.31
N PHE A 442 18.96 -15.03 7.83
CA PHE A 442 17.53 -15.02 8.11
C PHE A 442 16.71 -15.24 6.84
N CYS A 443 15.75 -16.16 6.92
CA CYS A 443 14.80 -16.48 5.87
C CYS A 443 13.43 -16.74 6.48
N LEU A 444 12.40 -16.13 5.90
CA LEU A 444 11.00 -16.43 6.18
C LEU A 444 10.48 -17.38 5.11
N GLU A 445 9.91 -18.50 5.53
CA GLU A 445 9.40 -19.56 4.66
C GLU A 445 7.92 -19.82 4.93
N PHE A 446 7.15 -19.89 3.84
CA PHE A 446 5.78 -20.39 3.81
C PHE A 446 5.75 -21.67 2.98
N LEU A 447 5.19 -22.72 3.55
CA LEU A 447 4.99 -24.00 2.86
C LEU A 447 3.50 -24.22 2.59
N PHE A 448 3.20 -24.53 1.34
CA PHE A 448 1.86 -24.73 0.83
C PHE A 448 1.69 -26.17 0.32
N GLY A 449 0.48 -26.70 0.45
CA GLY A 449 0.05 -27.89 -0.27
C GLY A 449 -0.16 -27.63 -1.78
N PRO A 450 -0.61 -28.66 -2.52
CA PRO A 450 -0.96 -28.52 -3.93
C PRO A 450 -2.02 -27.44 -4.15
N ALA A 451 -2.05 -26.86 -5.35
CA ALA A 451 -3.06 -25.89 -5.72
C ALA A 451 -4.44 -26.55 -5.87
N ASN A 452 -5.50 -25.84 -5.49
CA ASN A 452 -6.91 -26.17 -5.76
C ASN A 452 -7.41 -27.53 -5.21
N THR A 453 -6.83 -28.03 -4.12
CA THR A 453 -7.22 -29.31 -3.48
C THR A 453 -8.68 -29.38 -3.01
N GLY A 454 -9.40 -28.26 -2.98
CA GLY A 454 -10.82 -28.18 -2.64
C GLY A 454 -11.81 -28.50 -3.76
N TYR A 455 -11.37 -28.58 -5.03
CA TYR A 455 -12.25 -28.75 -6.20
C TYR A 455 -12.13 -30.12 -6.90
N SER A 456 -11.21 -30.98 -6.48
CA SER A 456 -10.96 -32.28 -7.14
C SER A 456 -10.77 -33.41 -6.13
N SER A 457 -11.79 -33.66 -5.30
CA SER A 457 -11.95 -34.95 -4.61
C SER A 457 -13.09 -35.75 -5.24
N SER A 458 -13.02 -36.00 -6.55
CA SER A 458 -13.72 -37.13 -7.16
C SER A 458 -12.69 -38.16 -7.61
N SER A 459 -12.64 -39.25 -6.83
CA SER A 459 -12.17 -40.60 -7.19
C SER A 459 -10.81 -40.72 -7.88
N ILE A 460 -9.76 -40.95 -7.09
CA ILE A 460 -8.73 -41.92 -7.47
C ILE A 460 -8.75 -43.01 -6.40
N SER A 461 -9.52 -44.06 -6.68
CA SER A 461 -9.45 -45.33 -5.94
C SER A 461 -8.11 -45.98 -6.25
N VAL A 462 -7.21 -46.00 -5.28
CA VAL A 462 -6.03 -46.86 -5.32
C VAL A 462 -6.54 -48.30 -5.14
N SER A 463 -6.47 -49.09 -6.20
CA SER A 463 -6.73 -50.53 -6.13
C SER A 463 -5.58 -51.21 -5.39
N ASP A 464 -5.86 -51.71 -4.19
CA ASP A 464 -5.00 -52.65 -3.49
C ASP A 464 -4.92 -53.95 -4.30
N HIS A 465 -3.79 -54.19 -4.97
CA HIS A 465 -3.42 -55.53 -5.40
C HIS A 465 -2.54 -56.18 -4.32
N SER A 466 -3.18 -56.99 -3.48
CA SER A 466 -2.50 -58.01 -2.67
C SER A 466 -2.05 -59.15 -3.58
N SER A 467 -0.75 -59.22 -3.88
CA SER A 467 -0.14 -60.44 -4.40
C SER A 467 0.19 -61.35 -3.22
N ASP A 468 -0.63 -62.40 -3.09
CA ASP A 468 -0.46 -63.54 -2.20
C ASP A 468 0.53 -64.50 -2.86
N ASP A 469 1.77 -64.57 -2.36
CA ASP A 469 2.75 -65.58 -2.74
C ASP A 469 2.88 -66.61 -1.62
N THR A 470 2.10 -67.70 -1.73
CA THR A 470 2.41 -68.98 -1.12
C THR A 470 2.26 -70.09 -2.16
N LEU A 471 3.40 -70.57 -2.69
CA LEU A 471 3.83 -71.97 -2.71
C LEU A 471 5.19 -72.13 -3.40
#